data_AF-B3T3P1-F1
#
_entry.id   AF-B3T3P1-F1
#
_cell.length_a   1.000
_cell.length_b   1.000
_cell.length_c   1.000
_cell.angle_alpha   90.00
_cell.angle_beta   90.00
_cell.angle_gamma   90.00
#
_symmetry.space_group_name_H-M   'P 1'
#
loop_
_entity.id
_entity.type
_entity.pdbx_description
1 polymer ?
#
loop_
_entity_poly.entity_id
_entity_poly.type
_entity_poly.pdbx_seq_one_letter_code
_entity_poly.pdbx_strand_id
1 'polypeptide(L)'
;MDEKITGDSLVANSSNYESLTKIYETMRSRKTKSAYRRHLMRNMTEDSTWFYLNKQAAFANVTVLCDEADESPLGPIKIVLHSKNIEDVIDWLVSDIE
;
A
#
# COMPACT_ATOMS: atom_id res chain seq x y z
N MET A 1 0.60 16.99 -4.26
CA MET A 1 0.29 15.67 -4.85
C MET A 1 0.42 15.87 -6.34
N ASP A 2 1.31 15.12 -6.96
CA ASP A 2 1.65 15.27 -8.38
C ASP A 2 1.05 14.10 -9.15
N GLU A 3 0.22 14.40 -10.14
CA GLU A 3 -0.51 13.41 -10.93
C GLU A 3 -0.06 13.44 -12.39
N LYS A 4 0.13 12.26 -12.96
CA LYS A 4 0.53 12.08 -14.36
C LYS A 4 -0.22 10.93 -14.99
N ILE A 5 -0.80 11.17 -16.16
CA ILE A 5 -1.35 10.13 -17.02
C ILE A 5 -0.24 9.64 -17.95
N THR A 6 0.02 8.35 -17.95
CA THR A 6 0.98 7.70 -18.83
C THR A 6 0.28 6.58 -19.57
N GLY A 7 -0.12 6.82 -20.82
CA GLY A 7 -0.91 5.88 -21.61
C GLY A 7 -2.29 5.66 -21.00
N ASP A 8 -2.58 4.42 -20.61
CA ASP A 8 -3.81 3.97 -19.95
C ASP A 8 -3.74 4.01 -18.41
N SER A 9 -2.62 4.46 -17.86
CA SER A 9 -2.32 4.40 -16.43
C SER A 9 -2.27 5.79 -15.79
N LEU A 10 -2.85 5.91 -14.60
CA LEU A 10 -2.76 7.10 -13.75
C LEU A 10 -1.72 6.84 -12.66
N VAL A 11 -0.72 7.72 -12.57
CA VAL A 11 0.31 7.69 -11.52
C VAL A 11 0.14 8.94 -10.67
N ALA A 12 0.02 8.77 -9.35
CA ALA A 12 -0.04 9.85 -8.40
C ALA A 12 1.05 9.68 -7.35
N ASN A 13 1.78 10.76 -7.07
CA ASN A 13 2.84 10.80 -6.07
C ASN A 13 2.49 11.80 -4.97
N SER A 14 2.75 11.41 -3.73
CA SER A 14 2.59 12.26 -2.56
C SER A 14 3.77 12.07 -1.62
N SER A 15 4.34 13.18 -1.15
CA SER A 15 5.33 13.21 -0.08
C SER A 15 4.69 13.46 1.30
N ASN A 16 3.36 13.65 1.37
CA ASN A 16 2.65 13.82 2.63
C ASN A 16 2.26 12.45 3.21
N TYR A 17 2.74 12.15 4.40
CA TYR A 17 2.45 10.91 5.12
C TYR A 17 0.95 10.73 5.41
N GLU A 18 0.17 11.82 5.56
CA GLU A 18 -1.28 11.77 5.78
C GLU A 18 -2.03 11.09 4.63
N SER A 19 -1.43 11.02 3.43
CA SER A 19 -1.99 10.29 2.31
C SER A 19 -2.10 8.77 2.58
N LEU A 20 -1.35 8.25 3.56
CA LEU A 20 -1.38 6.85 3.99
C LEU A 20 -2.42 6.59 5.08
N THR A 21 -3.04 7.60 5.70
CA THR A 21 -3.89 7.43 6.89
C THR A 21 -5.02 6.42 6.67
N LYS A 22 -5.74 6.51 5.55
CA LYS A 22 -6.85 5.59 5.26
C LYS A 22 -6.40 4.14 5.04
N ILE A 23 -5.21 3.98 4.44
CA ILE A 23 -4.57 2.69 4.23
C ILE A 23 -4.15 2.11 5.58
N TYR A 24 -3.51 2.93 6.41
CA TYR A 24 -3.07 2.60 7.77
C TYR A 24 -4.23 2.17 8.67
N GLU A 25 -5.32 2.94 8.72
CA GLU A 25 -6.53 2.62 9.49
C GLU A 25 -7.11 1.26 9.08
N THR A 26 -7.17 1.00 7.77
CA THR A 26 -7.70 -0.26 7.26
C THR A 26 -6.79 -1.44 7.65
N MET A 27 -5.47 -1.27 7.53
CA MET A 27 -4.49 -2.30 7.91
C MET A 27 -4.58 -2.66 9.40
N ARG A 28 -4.80 -1.65 10.25
CA ARG A 28 -4.89 -1.84 11.70
C ARG A 28 -6.12 -2.65 12.13
N SER A 29 -7.24 -2.53 11.41
CA SER A 29 -8.47 -3.26 11.71
C SER A 29 -8.44 -4.76 11.38
N ARG A 30 -7.44 -5.22 10.61
CA ARG A 30 -7.33 -6.62 10.15
C ARG A 30 -6.44 -7.46 11.06
N LYS A 31 -6.85 -8.71 11.32
CA LYS A 31 -6.12 -9.69 12.15
C LYS A 31 -4.83 -10.24 11.50
N THR A 32 -4.42 -9.75 10.34
CA THR A 32 -3.37 -10.34 9.49
C THR A 32 -2.11 -9.48 9.40
N LYS A 33 -1.77 -8.75 10.46
CA LYS A 33 -0.57 -7.89 10.55
C LYS A 33 0.73 -8.64 10.23
N SER A 34 0.95 -9.81 10.81
CA SER A 34 2.19 -10.58 10.60
C SER A 34 2.37 -11.07 9.16
N ALA A 35 1.28 -11.42 8.46
CA ALA A 35 1.32 -11.77 7.06
C ALA A 35 1.68 -10.55 6.20
N TYR A 36 1.09 -9.41 6.53
CA TYR A 36 1.34 -8.17 5.81
C TYR A 36 2.76 -7.64 6.00
N ARG A 37 3.31 -7.70 7.21
CA ARG A 37 4.74 -7.42 7.45
C ARG A 37 5.64 -8.30 6.59
N ARG A 38 5.39 -9.61 6.58
CA ARG A 38 6.16 -10.54 5.74
C ARG A 38 6.07 -10.17 4.26
N HIS A 39 4.89 -9.79 3.78
CA HIS A 39 4.68 -9.38 2.40
C HIS A 39 5.49 -8.11 2.05
N LEU A 40 5.41 -7.07 2.88
CA LEU A 40 6.18 -5.83 2.67
C LEU A 40 7.69 -6.04 2.73
N MET A 41 8.17 -6.84 3.69
CA MET A 41 9.60 -7.18 3.79
C MET A 41 10.07 -7.99 2.58
N ARG A 42 9.23 -8.88 2.04
CA ARG A 42 9.55 -9.67 0.84
C ARG A 42 9.67 -8.81 -0.41
N ASN A 43 8.84 -7.78 -0.52
CA ASN A 43 8.79 -6.86 -1.67
C ASN A 43 9.74 -5.67 -1.53
N MET A 44 10.49 -5.60 -0.42
CA MET A 44 11.43 -4.52 -0.17
C MET A 44 12.58 -4.57 -1.19
N THR A 45 12.95 -3.42 -1.72
CA THR A 45 14.10 -3.24 -2.60
C THR A 45 14.72 -1.88 -2.28
N GLU A 46 15.97 -1.91 -1.80
CA GLU A 46 16.71 -0.74 -1.36
C GLU A 46 15.90 0.13 -0.37
N ASP A 47 15.44 1.29 -0.80
CA ASP A 47 14.72 2.29 -0.01
C ASP A 47 13.20 2.27 -0.26
N SER A 48 12.69 1.16 -0.82
CA SER A 48 11.29 1.04 -1.24
C SER A 48 10.66 -0.30 -0.92
N THR A 49 9.33 -0.30 -0.82
CA THR A 49 8.50 -1.52 -0.80
C THR A 49 7.18 -1.23 -1.52
N TRP A 50 6.42 -2.27 -1.83
CA TRP A 50 5.16 -2.12 -2.54
C TRP A 50 4.14 -3.21 -2.18
N PHE A 51 2.88 -2.88 -2.39
CA PHE A 51 1.74 -3.78 -2.24
C PHE A 51 0.60 -3.40 -3.19
N TYR A 52 -0.40 -4.28 -3.31
CA TYR A 52 -1.56 -4.05 -4.15
C TYR A 52 -2.82 -3.77 -3.33
N LEU A 53 -3.67 -2.91 -3.89
CA LEU A 53 -5.04 -2.72 -3.46
C LEU A 53 -6.00 -3.18 -4.56
N ASN A 54 -7.12 -3.79 -4.16
CA ASN A 54 -8.18 -4.12 -5.09
C ASN A 54 -8.85 -2.83 -5.60
N LYS A 55 -8.76 -2.59 -6.92
CA LYS A 55 -9.31 -1.38 -7.56
C LYS A 55 -10.83 -1.28 -7.45
N GLN A 56 -11.54 -2.41 -7.49
CA GLN A 56 -13.00 -2.43 -7.37
C GLN A 56 -13.44 -2.08 -5.96
N ALA A 57 -12.78 -2.64 -4.94
CA ALA A 57 -13.05 -2.30 -3.56
C ALA A 57 -12.75 -0.81 -3.30
N ALA A 58 -11.61 -0.30 -3.80
CA ALA A 58 -11.23 1.09 -3.66
C ALA A 58 -12.26 2.04 -4.30
N PHE A 59 -12.83 1.67 -5.45
CA PHE A 59 -13.93 2.41 -6.09
C PHE A 59 -15.18 2.47 -5.20
N ALA A 60 -15.49 1.38 -4.49
CA ALA A 60 -16.56 1.33 -3.49
C ALA A 60 -16.16 1.94 -2.13
N ASN A 61 -15.06 2.70 -2.07
CA ASN A 61 -14.53 3.35 -0.86
C ASN A 61 -14.03 2.37 0.23
N VAL A 62 -13.72 1.12 -0.15
CA VAL A 62 -13.23 0.06 0.75
C VAL A 62 -11.78 -0.29 0.41
N THR A 63 -10.88 -0.27 1.39
CA THR A 63 -9.49 -0.67 1.17
C THR A 63 -9.35 -2.19 1.35
N VAL A 64 -8.99 -2.90 0.28
CA VAL A 64 -8.71 -4.34 0.31
C VAL A 64 -7.33 -4.59 -0.26
N LEU A 65 -6.47 -5.21 0.54
CA LEU A 65 -5.15 -5.65 0.13
C LEU A 65 -5.24 -6.88 -0.78
N CYS A 66 -4.38 -6.91 -1.78
CA CYS A 66 -4.16 -8.06 -2.66
C CYS A 66 -2.70 -8.50 -2.56
N ASP A 67 -2.47 -9.81 -2.53
CA ASP A 67 -1.12 -10.39 -2.60
C ASP A 67 -0.71 -10.56 -4.07
N GLU A 68 -1.64 -10.94 -4.93
CA GLU A 68 -1.42 -11.16 -6.35
C GLU A 68 -2.25 -10.18 -7.21
N ALA A 69 -1.77 -9.90 -8.42
CA ALA A 69 -2.42 -8.91 -9.30
C ALA A 69 -3.77 -9.39 -9.86
N ASP A 70 -3.95 -10.70 -10.00
CA ASP A 70 -5.17 -11.33 -10.52
C ASP A 70 -6.34 -11.30 -9.52
N GLU A 71 -6.08 -11.02 -8.24
CA GLU A 71 -7.11 -10.79 -7.22
C GLU A 71 -7.92 -9.50 -7.46
N SER A 72 -7.50 -8.66 -8.40
CA SER A 72 -8.27 -7.52 -8.89
C SER A 72 -8.60 -7.68 -10.38
N PRO A 73 -9.86 -8.04 -10.73
CA PRO A 73 -10.25 -8.32 -12.11
C PRO A 73 -10.03 -7.18 -13.12
N LEU A 74 -10.03 -5.92 -12.65
CA LEU A 74 -9.79 -4.73 -13.48
C LEU A 74 -8.37 -4.14 -13.29
N GLY A 75 -7.45 -4.94 -12.77
CA GLY A 75 -6.10 -4.56 -12.40
C GLY A 75 -6.04 -3.90 -11.02
N PRO A 76 -5.05 -4.22 -10.18
CA PRO A 76 -4.91 -3.64 -8.87
C PRO A 76 -4.41 -2.19 -8.94
N ILE A 77 -4.54 -1.47 -7.83
CA ILE A 77 -3.81 -0.23 -7.60
C ILE A 77 -2.49 -0.60 -6.91
N LYS A 78 -1.36 -0.37 -7.57
CA LYS A 78 -0.04 -0.57 -6.97
C LYS A 78 0.33 0.63 -6.10
N ILE A 79 0.60 0.38 -4.83
CA ILE A 79 1.13 1.37 -3.91
C ILE A 79 2.62 1.10 -3.74
N VAL A 80 3.43 2.13 -3.98
CA VAL A 80 4.89 2.08 -3.77
C VAL A 80 5.23 3.09 -2.69
N LEU A 81 5.95 2.63 -1.68
CA LEU A 81 6.43 3.44 -0.57
C LEU A 81 7.93 3.65 -0.75
N HIS A 82 8.38 4.89 -0.61
CA HIS A 82 9.80 5.25 -0.64
C HIS A 82 10.17 5.92 0.68
N SER A 83 11.28 5.49 1.28
CA SER A 83 11.82 6.06 2.50
C SER A 83 13.28 5.66 2.67
N LYS A 84 14.11 6.61 3.12
CA LYS A 84 15.51 6.33 3.51
C LYS A 84 15.62 5.23 4.57
N ASN A 85 14.60 5.11 5.42
CA ASN A 85 14.45 4.06 6.42
C ASN A 85 13.14 3.30 6.15
N ILE A 86 13.11 2.52 5.07
CA ILE A 86 11.88 1.82 4.67
C ILE A 86 11.45 0.75 5.70
N GLU A 87 12.40 0.13 6.39
CA GLU A 87 12.13 -0.83 7.47
C GLU A 87 11.32 -0.21 8.61
N ASP A 88 11.72 0.99 9.08
CA ASP A 88 10.98 1.74 10.11
C ASP A 88 9.55 2.07 9.67
N VAL A 89 9.35 2.38 8.39
CA VAL A 89 8.02 2.66 7.82
C VAL A 89 7.17 1.39 7.79
N ILE A 90 7.75 0.24 7.42
CA ILE A 90 7.06 -1.05 7.44
C ILE A 90 6.65 -1.39 8.87
N ASP A 91 7.56 -1.23 9.83
CA ASP A 91 7.27 -1.50 11.23
C ASP A 91 6.21 -0.54 11.77
N TRP A 92 6.25 0.75 11.45
CA TRP A 92 5.20 1.70 11.80
C TRP A 92 3.83 1.33 11.21
N LEU A 93 3.77 0.94 9.93
CA LEU A 93 2.54 0.54 9.25
C LEU A 93 1.88 -0.69 9.89
N VAL A 94 2.69 -1.58 10.47
CA VAL A 94 2.23 -2.85 11.04
C VAL A 94 2.27 -2.87 12.56
N SER A 95 2.69 -1.76 13.19
CA SER A 95 2.84 -1.66 14.64
C SER A 95 1.49 -1.79 15.37
N ASP A 96 1.55 -2.43 16.54
CA ASP A 96 0.54 -2.31 17.57
C ASP A 96 0.85 -1.03 18.34
N ILE A 97 -0.04 -0.03 18.24
CA ILE A 97 0.00 1.08 19.20
C ILE A 97 -0.82 0.54 20.37
N GLU A 98 -0.15 0.22 21.48
CA GLU A 98 -0.81 -0.11 22.75
C GLU A 98 -1.80 0.97 23.17
#